data_AF-A0A841C9X6-F1
#
_entry.id   AF-A0A841C9X6-F1
#
_cell.length_a   1.000
_cell.length_b   1.000
_cell.length_c   1.000
_cell.angle_alpha   90.00
_cell.angle_beta   90.00
_cell.angle_gamma   90.00
#
_symmetry.space_group_name_H-M   'P 1'
#
loop_
_entity.id
_entity.type
_entity.pdbx_description
1 polymer ?
#
loop_
_entity_poly.entity_id
_entity_poly.type
_entity_poly.pdbx_seq_one_letter_code
_entity_poly.pdbx_strand_id
1 'polypeptide(L)'
;MGLADDRDLVPLGSGFDIVKRGYDRAQVEDHLERLDSDLRLLAADRDAAVSQTNDLARQLEAARSEIAELRGQVERLSLPPTTLEGLSERLQRMLRLAQDEANEIKARAEAEGGHIRAKAESDAAVLRTRYEKLIAELDQRRTDMEAEHRGVLETARAEADRIVGESREAAAKLDEESLQRRTTVEEDFEIAMAARRVESMKMLAEQEASSKAEADRRVREAAEEAARVRAQVAQEQSASNAEAQRLVREATEEANRRRHDSISEANARVQEATDEANRRVREATEEANRRVTQAAQKVDALKQLRNRLSQQLHGVRAALHEVTPLLDPLEEERPPAAQPQPGAGVQTGGPGAPGQNANAQGATVQIATGQGPTGQGANVPADQDAGDQVVAGQGPDAQGDTPAGGPESPATRGRPATPGRPVQQPQGAGPAQPAQHPAAKQTDGTRQPDGAKPGPDGPTQKIARPNPSKARSGKR
;
A
#
# COMPACT_ATOMS: atom_id res chain seq x y z
N MET A 1 -125.24 -67.61 -59.74
CA MET A 1 -124.47 -68.85 -59.52
C MET A 1 -125.29 -69.64 -58.50
N GLY A 2 -125.93 -70.75 -58.86
CA GLY A 2 -125.28 -71.99 -59.32
C GLY A 2 -125.06 -72.82 -58.06
N LEU A 3 -126.00 -73.65 -57.58
CA LEU A 3 -126.67 -74.78 -58.24
C LEU A 3 -125.68 -75.84 -58.77
N ALA A 4 -125.01 -76.45 -57.81
CA ALA A 4 -124.49 -77.82 -57.76
C ALA A 4 -124.28 -78.06 -56.25
N ASP A 5 -125.02 -78.90 -55.51
CA ASP A 5 -125.60 -80.21 -55.85
C ASP A 5 -124.54 -81.27 -56.24
N ASP A 6 -123.27 -80.99 -55.87
CA ASP A 6 -122.38 -82.05 -55.41
C ASP A 6 -122.91 -82.52 -54.06
N ARG A 7 -123.89 -83.41 -54.14
CA ARG A 7 -124.20 -84.32 -53.04
C ARG A 7 -122.96 -85.18 -52.86
N ASP A 8 -122.16 -84.86 -51.87
CA ASP A 8 -121.38 -85.88 -51.17
C ASP A 8 -122.40 -86.87 -50.63
N LEU A 9 -122.74 -87.87 -51.46
CA LEU A 9 -123.46 -89.05 -51.05
C LEU A 9 -122.60 -89.66 -49.96
N VAL A 10 -122.99 -89.44 -48.70
CA VAL A 10 -122.56 -90.27 -47.57
C VAL A 10 -122.62 -91.69 -48.08
N PRO A 11 -121.48 -92.41 -48.18
CA PRO A 11 -121.49 -93.74 -48.76
C PRO A 11 -122.29 -94.61 -47.80
N LEU A 12 -123.56 -94.81 -48.14
CA LEU A 12 -124.42 -95.80 -47.51
C LEU A 12 -123.70 -97.12 -47.75
N GLY A 13 -123.02 -97.57 -46.69
CA GLY A 13 -122.14 -98.74 -46.76
C GLY A 13 -122.89 -99.89 -47.41
N SER A 14 -122.19 -100.63 -48.27
CA SER A 14 -122.68 -101.87 -48.86
C SER A 14 -123.46 -102.65 -47.80
N GLY A 15 -124.75 -102.92 -48.08
CA GLY A 15 -125.70 -103.38 -47.07
C GLY A 15 -125.23 -104.63 -46.31
N PHE A 16 -125.76 -104.79 -45.10
CA PHE A 16 -125.30 -105.77 -44.11
C PHE A 16 -125.00 -107.16 -44.69
N ASP A 17 -123.90 -107.76 -44.22
CA ASP A 17 -123.52 -109.12 -44.61
C ASP A 17 -124.62 -110.13 -44.22
N ILE A 18 -124.90 -111.08 -45.11
CA ILE A 18 -125.95 -112.08 -44.90
C ILE A 18 -125.35 -113.38 -44.37
N VAL A 19 -125.68 -113.69 -43.12
CA VAL A 19 -125.37 -114.95 -42.45
C VAL A 19 -126.46 -115.99 -42.78
N LYS A 20 -126.20 -117.27 -42.47
CA LYS A 20 -127.02 -118.45 -42.82
C LYS A 20 -128.53 -118.35 -42.51
N ARG A 21 -128.97 -117.39 -41.68
CA ARG A 21 -130.38 -117.02 -41.43
C ARG A 21 -130.56 -115.50 -41.18
N GLY A 22 -130.18 -114.65 -42.14
CA GLY A 22 -130.49 -113.20 -42.13
C GLY A 22 -129.25 -112.31 -42.05
N TYR A 23 -129.44 -111.00 -41.93
CA TYR A 23 -128.36 -110.01 -41.78
C TYR A 23 -127.55 -110.21 -40.49
N ASP A 24 -126.27 -109.86 -40.51
CA ASP A 24 -125.44 -109.82 -39.31
C ASP A 24 -126.00 -108.78 -38.32
N ARG A 25 -126.49 -109.29 -37.18
CA ARG A 25 -127.07 -108.49 -36.12
C ARG A 25 -126.10 -107.44 -35.59
N ALA A 26 -124.80 -107.76 -35.47
CA ALA A 26 -123.82 -106.82 -34.96
C ALA A 26 -123.66 -105.62 -35.90
N GLN A 27 -123.62 -105.85 -37.21
CA GLN A 27 -123.55 -104.77 -38.20
C GLN A 27 -124.81 -103.91 -38.24
N VAL A 28 -125.99 -104.50 -38.00
CA VAL A 28 -127.27 -103.77 -37.91
C VAL A 28 -127.32 -102.91 -36.65
N GLU A 29 -126.95 -103.45 -35.49
CA GLU A 29 -126.90 -102.71 -34.23
C GLU A 29 -125.88 -101.54 -34.32
N ASP A 30 -124.67 -101.78 -34.82
CA ASP A 30 -123.67 -100.76 -35.12
C ASP A 30 -124.19 -99.64 -36.03
N HIS A 31 -124.94 -99.97 -37.09
CA HIS A 31 -125.46 -98.95 -38.01
C HIS A 31 -126.61 -98.15 -37.41
N LEU A 32 -127.50 -98.81 -36.64
CA LEU A 32 -128.56 -98.11 -35.91
C LEU A 32 -128.00 -97.18 -34.84
N GLU A 33 -126.97 -97.59 -34.10
CA GLU A 33 -126.27 -96.70 -33.16
C GLU A 33 -125.62 -95.50 -33.85
N ARG A 34 -125.02 -95.69 -35.03
CA ARG A 34 -124.50 -94.59 -35.86
C ARG A 34 -125.62 -93.65 -36.31
N LEU A 35 -126.73 -94.16 -36.84
CA LEU A 35 -127.88 -93.35 -37.25
C LEU A 35 -128.53 -92.59 -36.09
N ASP A 36 -128.64 -93.20 -34.91
CA ASP A 36 -129.10 -92.52 -33.70
C ASP A 36 -128.12 -91.42 -33.26
N SER A 37 -126.81 -91.62 -33.45
CA SER A 37 -125.80 -90.58 -33.19
C SER A 37 -125.87 -89.44 -34.20
N ASP A 38 -126.07 -89.73 -35.49
CA ASP A 38 -126.21 -88.75 -36.57
C ASP A 38 -127.50 -87.94 -36.41
N LEU A 39 -128.62 -88.58 -36.03
CA LEU A 39 -129.88 -87.90 -35.75
C LEU A 39 -129.80 -87.00 -34.51
N ARG A 40 -129.03 -87.40 -33.48
CA ARG A 40 -128.76 -86.54 -32.31
C ARG A 40 -127.88 -85.35 -32.69
N LEU A 41 -126.88 -85.56 -33.54
CA LEU A 41 -126.02 -84.48 -34.04
C LEU A 41 -126.84 -83.49 -34.90
N LEU A 42 -127.62 -83.97 -35.86
CA LEU A 42 -128.50 -83.13 -36.70
C LEU A 42 -129.58 -82.40 -35.88
N ALA A 43 -130.11 -83.02 -34.82
CA ALA A 43 -131.02 -82.34 -33.90
C ALA A 43 -130.31 -81.22 -33.12
N ALA A 44 -129.09 -81.46 -32.63
CA ALA A 44 -128.28 -80.46 -31.95
C ALA A 44 -127.89 -79.30 -32.88
N ASP A 45 -127.48 -79.59 -34.13
CA ASP A 45 -127.15 -78.60 -35.15
C ASP A 45 -128.36 -77.76 -35.56
N ARG A 46 -129.53 -78.41 -35.74
CA ARG A 46 -130.81 -77.71 -35.96
C ARG A 46 -131.13 -76.78 -34.80
N ASP A 47 -131.04 -77.27 -33.56
CA ASP A 47 -131.43 -76.50 -32.39
C ASP A 47 -130.43 -75.35 -32.12
N ALA A 48 -129.14 -75.54 -32.42
CA ALA A 48 -128.14 -74.49 -32.45
C ALA A 48 -128.43 -73.43 -33.53
N ALA A 49 -128.79 -73.84 -34.76
CA ALA A 49 -129.19 -72.92 -35.83
C ALA A 49 -130.49 -72.17 -35.51
N VAL A 50 -131.45 -72.81 -34.84
CA VAL A 50 -132.67 -72.17 -34.32
C VAL A 50 -132.32 -71.18 -33.21
N SER A 51 -131.38 -71.47 -32.32
CA SER A 51 -130.90 -70.48 -31.34
C SER A 51 -130.25 -69.27 -32.03
N GLN A 52 -129.31 -69.52 -32.94
CA GLN A 52 -128.60 -68.45 -33.68
C GLN A 52 -129.56 -67.57 -34.48
N THR A 53 -130.57 -68.14 -35.15
CA THR A 53 -131.57 -67.36 -35.90
C THR A 53 -132.47 -66.55 -34.95
N ASN A 54 -132.85 -67.07 -33.79
CA ASN A 54 -133.57 -66.32 -32.76
C ASN A 54 -132.74 -65.16 -32.16
N ASP A 55 -131.45 -65.38 -31.91
CA ASP A 55 -130.56 -64.35 -31.37
C ASP A 55 -130.24 -63.26 -32.40
N LEU A 56 -130.05 -63.64 -33.67
CA LEU A 56 -129.96 -62.68 -34.78
C LEU A 56 -131.26 -61.89 -34.96
N ALA A 57 -132.43 -62.54 -34.84
CA ALA A 57 -133.72 -61.85 -34.91
C ALA A 57 -133.86 -60.80 -33.79
N ARG A 58 -133.46 -61.14 -32.55
CA ARG A 58 -133.43 -60.20 -31.41
C ARG A 58 -132.47 -59.04 -31.64
N GLN A 59 -131.27 -59.29 -32.14
CA GLN A 59 -130.30 -58.22 -32.47
C GLN A 59 -130.83 -57.29 -33.57
N LEU A 60 -131.47 -57.85 -34.60
CA LEU A 60 -132.06 -57.09 -35.70
C LEU A 60 -133.25 -56.25 -35.20
N GLU A 61 -134.07 -56.77 -34.30
CA GLU A 61 -135.18 -56.04 -33.68
C GLU A 61 -134.69 -54.93 -32.74
N ALA A 62 -133.66 -55.18 -31.92
CA ALA A 62 -133.00 -54.16 -31.09
C ALA A 62 -132.38 -53.02 -31.94
N ALA A 63 -131.66 -53.36 -33.00
CA ALA A 63 -131.11 -52.39 -33.94
C ALA A 63 -132.21 -51.62 -34.68
N ARG A 64 -133.35 -52.26 -34.99
CA ARG A 64 -134.52 -51.57 -35.57
C ARG A 64 -135.15 -50.59 -34.60
N SER A 65 -135.29 -50.92 -33.31
CA SER A 65 -135.77 -49.99 -32.29
C SER A 65 -134.80 -48.81 -32.12
N GLU A 66 -133.49 -49.07 -32.04
CA GLU A 66 -132.48 -48.00 -31.94
C GLU A 66 -132.50 -47.08 -33.17
N ILE A 67 -132.59 -47.64 -34.38
CA ILE A 67 -132.75 -46.86 -35.63
C ILE A 67 -134.05 -46.04 -35.61
N ALA A 68 -135.15 -46.58 -35.08
CA ALA A 68 -136.41 -45.84 -34.97
C ALA A 68 -136.32 -44.69 -33.95
N GLU A 69 -135.70 -44.91 -32.80
CA GLU A 69 -135.44 -43.89 -31.79
C GLU A 69 -134.52 -42.79 -32.30
N LEU A 70 -133.39 -43.16 -32.94
CA LEU A 70 -132.45 -42.21 -33.55
C LEU A 70 -133.12 -41.41 -34.68
N ARG A 71 -133.95 -42.04 -35.52
CA ARG A 71 -134.74 -41.32 -36.54
C ARG A 71 -135.73 -40.33 -35.91
N GLY A 72 -136.46 -40.75 -34.88
CA GLY A 72 -137.37 -39.85 -34.15
C GLY A 72 -136.64 -38.68 -33.45
N GLN A 73 -135.43 -38.91 -32.93
CA GLN A 73 -134.57 -37.83 -32.42
C GLN A 73 -134.11 -36.89 -33.54
N VAL A 74 -133.65 -37.41 -34.68
CA VAL A 74 -133.24 -36.60 -35.85
C VAL A 74 -134.41 -35.80 -36.41
N GLU A 75 -135.62 -36.37 -36.46
CA GLU A 75 -136.83 -35.67 -36.86
C GLU A 75 -137.11 -34.50 -35.90
N ARG A 76 -137.20 -34.77 -34.59
CA ARG A 76 -137.37 -33.71 -33.56
C ARG A 76 -136.29 -32.62 -33.61
N LEU A 77 -135.05 -32.98 -33.93
CA LEU A 77 -133.92 -32.02 -34.02
C LEU A 77 -133.85 -31.27 -35.35
N SER A 78 -134.43 -31.80 -36.44
CA SER A 78 -134.39 -31.20 -37.77
C SER A 78 -135.56 -30.26 -38.06
N LEU A 79 -136.73 -30.47 -37.43
CA LEU A 79 -137.83 -29.51 -37.49
C LEU A 79 -137.44 -28.18 -36.79
N PRO A 80 -137.99 -27.03 -37.23
CA PRO A 80 -137.85 -25.77 -36.50
C PRO A 80 -138.41 -25.92 -35.06
N PRO A 81 -137.70 -25.47 -34.02
CA PRO A 81 -138.12 -25.68 -32.63
C PRO A 81 -139.32 -24.79 -32.29
N THR A 82 -140.52 -25.34 -32.48
CA THR A 82 -141.81 -24.72 -32.11
C THR A 82 -142.23 -25.06 -30.67
N THR A 83 -141.48 -25.91 -29.96
CA THR A 83 -141.71 -26.30 -28.57
C THR A 83 -140.51 -25.99 -27.68
N LEU A 84 -140.77 -25.64 -26.42
CA LEU A 84 -139.72 -25.30 -25.43
C LEU A 84 -138.78 -26.47 -25.13
N GLU A 85 -139.31 -27.70 -25.18
CA GLU A 85 -138.55 -28.92 -24.90
C GLU A 85 -137.48 -29.18 -25.96
N GLY A 86 -137.82 -29.08 -27.26
CA GLY A 86 -136.85 -29.22 -28.36
C GLY A 86 -135.80 -28.11 -28.39
N LEU A 87 -136.15 -26.90 -27.95
CA LEU A 87 -135.18 -25.83 -27.73
C LEU A 87 -134.20 -26.18 -26.60
N SER A 88 -134.71 -26.74 -25.48
CA SER A 88 -133.87 -27.13 -24.35
C SER A 88 -132.91 -28.28 -24.67
N GLU A 89 -133.36 -29.30 -25.41
CA GLU A 89 -132.51 -30.43 -25.82
C GLU A 89 -131.38 -29.95 -26.76
N ARG A 90 -131.71 -29.10 -27.75
CA ARG A 90 -130.70 -28.52 -28.65
C ARG A 90 -129.70 -27.64 -27.89
N LEU A 91 -130.15 -26.83 -26.93
CA LEU A 91 -129.26 -26.02 -26.09
C LEU A 91 -128.35 -26.88 -25.21
N GLN A 92 -128.86 -27.96 -24.62
CA GLN A 92 -128.04 -28.91 -23.85
C GLN A 92 -126.98 -29.61 -24.72
N ARG A 93 -127.35 -30.06 -25.93
CA ARG A 93 -126.38 -30.63 -26.90
C ARG A 93 -125.34 -29.59 -27.34
N MET A 94 -125.74 -28.34 -27.59
CA MET A 94 -124.83 -27.24 -27.95
C MET A 94 -123.88 -26.89 -26.80
N LEU A 95 -124.36 -26.80 -25.56
CA LEU A 95 -123.53 -26.57 -24.38
C LEU A 95 -122.55 -27.72 -24.13
N ARG A 96 -122.97 -28.97 -24.36
CA ARG A 96 -122.09 -30.13 -24.26
C ARG A 96 -120.99 -30.08 -25.33
N LEU A 97 -121.34 -29.83 -26.60
CA LEU A 97 -120.36 -29.68 -27.67
C LEU A 97 -119.39 -28.51 -27.41
N ALA A 98 -119.87 -27.36 -26.93
CA ALA A 98 -119.03 -26.23 -26.58
C ALA A 98 -118.12 -26.53 -25.37
N GLN A 99 -118.57 -27.34 -24.41
CA GLN A 99 -117.75 -27.80 -23.30
C GLN A 99 -116.69 -28.81 -23.74
N ASP A 100 -117.04 -29.74 -24.64
CA ASP A 100 -116.12 -30.71 -25.22
C ASP A 100 -115.06 -30.00 -26.09
N GLU A 101 -115.46 -29.02 -26.91
CA GLU A 101 -114.56 -28.15 -27.69
C GLU A 101 -113.66 -27.30 -26.78
N ALA A 102 -114.20 -26.71 -25.71
CA ALA A 102 -113.40 -25.96 -24.73
C ALA A 102 -112.40 -26.86 -23.98
N ASN A 103 -112.75 -28.13 -23.72
CA ASN A 103 -111.84 -29.12 -23.14
C ASN A 103 -110.74 -29.52 -24.16
N GLU A 104 -111.08 -29.68 -25.44
CA GLU A 104 -110.10 -29.96 -26.50
C GLU A 104 -109.13 -28.79 -26.70
N ILE A 105 -109.61 -27.55 -26.73
CA ILE A 105 -108.77 -26.35 -26.83
C ILE A 105 -107.80 -26.26 -25.64
N LYS A 106 -108.27 -26.56 -24.41
CA LYS A 106 -107.40 -26.61 -23.23
C LYS A 106 -106.35 -27.71 -23.34
N ALA A 107 -106.75 -28.93 -23.68
CA ALA A 107 -105.83 -30.06 -23.84
C ALA A 107 -104.75 -29.78 -24.91
N ARG A 108 -105.13 -29.13 -26.02
CA ARG A 108 -104.22 -28.71 -27.08
C ARG A 108 -103.24 -27.62 -26.59
N ALA A 109 -103.74 -26.59 -25.90
CA ALA A 109 -102.92 -25.53 -25.34
C ALA A 109 -101.96 -26.02 -24.23
N GLU A 110 -102.40 -26.98 -23.41
CA GLU A 110 -101.57 -27.64 -22.40
C GLU A 110 -100.47 -28.50 -23.05
N ALA A 111 -100.79 -29.25 -24.11
CA ALA A 111 -99.81 -30.01 -24.89
C ALA A 111 -98.79 -29.10 -25.58
N GLU A 112 -99.23 -28.03 -26.25
CA GLU A 112 -98.35 -27.04 -26.89
C GLU A 112 -97.46 -26.34 -25.85
N GLY A 113 -98.02 -25.92 -24.71
CA GLY A 113 -97.27 -25.34 -23.60
C GLY A 113 -96.24 -26.32 -23.00
N GLY A 114 -96.61 -27.60 -22.90
CA GLY A 114 -95.72 -28.70 -22.51
C GLY A 114 -94.56 -28.88 -23.49
N HIS A 115 -94.83 -28.89 -24.79
CA HIS A 115 -93.80 -28.97 -25.84
C HIS A 115 -92.86 -27.77 -25.83
N ILE A 116 -93.37 -26.55 -25.67
CA ILE A 116 -92.56 -25.33 -25.58
C ILE A 116 -91.67 -25.37 -24.33
N ARG A 117 -92.21 -25.76 -23.16
CA ARG A 117 -91.43 -25.93 -21.92
C ARG A 117 -90.35 -26.99 -22.09
N ALA A 118 -90.69 -28.19 -22.58
CA ALA A 118 -89.73 -29.28 -22.78
C ALA A 118 -88.58 -28.89 -23.72
N LYS A 119 -88.87 -28.16 -24.80
CA LYS A 119 -87.85 -27.62 -25.70
C LYS A 119 -86.97 -26.57 -25.02
N ALA A 120 -87.57 -25.61 -24.30
CA ALA A 120 -86.81 -24.60 -23.57
C ALA A 120 -85.90 -25.22 -22.49
N GLU A 121 -86.36 -26.28 -21.83
CA GLU A 121 -85.58 -27.05 -20.86
C GLU A 121 -84.45 -27.85 -21.51
N SER A 122 -84.68 -28.48 -22.68
CA SER A 122 -83.61 -29.16 -23.43
C SER A 122 -82.55 -28.17 -23.94
N ASP A 123 -82.97 -27.03 -24.48
CA ASP A 123 -82.06 -25.99 -24.97
C ASP A 123 -81.24 -25.40 -23.81
N ALA A 124 -81.89 -25.13 -22.66
CA ALA A 124 -81.20 -24.69 -21.44
C ALA A 124 -80.20 -25.73 -20.90
N ALA A 125 -80.54 -27.02 -20.95
CA ALA A 125 -79.63 -28.09 -20.54
C ALA A 125 -78.40 -28.17 -21.45
N VAL A 126 -78.58 -28.07 -22.77
CA VAL A 126 -77.47 -28.01 -23.75
C VAL A 126 -76.57 -26.80 -23.48
N LEU A 127 -77.15 -25.62 -23.20
CA LEU A 127 -76.38 -24.42 -22.86
C LEU A 127 -75.59 -24.62 -21.54
N ARG A 128 -76.20 -25.16 -20.48
CA ARG A 128 -75.50 -25.45 -19.22
C ARG A 128 -74.30 -26.38 -19.44
N THR A 129 -74.51 -27.52 -20.08
CA THR A 129 -73.43 -28.48 -20.38
C THR A 129 -72.32 -27.86 -21.23
N ARG A 130 -72.64 -26.92 -22.14
CA ARG A 130 -71.64 -26.18 -22.92
C ARG A 130 -70.84 -25.20 -22.05
N TYR A 131 -71.50 -24.45 -21.16
CA TYR A 131 -70.82 -23.52 -20.26
C TYR A 131 -69.99 -24.23 -19.19
N GLU A 132 -70.47 -25.34 -18.62
CA GLU A 132 -69.71 -26.18 -17.69
C GLU A 132 -68.40 -26.68 -18.34
N LYS A 133 -68.46 -27.16 -19.58
CA LYS A 133 -67.27 -27.55 -20.36
C LYS A 133 -66.33 -26.38 -20.61
N LEU A 134 -66.85 -25.20 -20.98
CA LEU A 134 -66.04 -24.01 -21.23
C LEU A 134 -65.36 -23.49 -19.95
N ILE A 135 -66.06 -23.54 -18.82
CA ILE A 135 -65.48 -23.16 -17.51
C ILE A 135 -64.35 -24.14 -17.15
N ALA A 136 -64.59 -25.45 -17.26
CA ALA A 136 -63.56 -26.46 -17.00
C ALA A 136 -62.32 -26.32 -17.93
N GLU A 137 -62.52 -26.00 -19.21
CA GLU A 137 -61.44 -25.74 -20.17
C GLU A 137 -60.64 -24.48 -19.80
N LEU A 138 -61.32 -23.40 -19.36
CA LEU A 138 -60.67 -22.17 -18.91
C LEU A 138 -59.92 -22.35 -17.59
N ASP A 139 -60.48 -23.09 -16.63
CA ASP A 139 -59.82 -23.42 -15.37
C ASP A 139 -58.59 -24.30 -15.60
N GLN A 140 -58.69 -25.33 -16.46
CA GLN A 140 -57.55 -26.15 -16.86
C GLN A 140 -56.46 -25.30 -17.54
N ARG A 141 -56.84 -24.49 -18.54
CA ARG A 141 -55.88 -23.60 -19.23
C ARG A 141 -55.22 -22.62 -18.25
N ARG A 142 -55.95 -22.15 -17.24
CA ARG A 142 -55.39 -21.31 -16.18
C ARG A 142 -54.39 -22.08 -15.33
N THR A 143 -54.70 -23.30 -14.88
CA THR A 143 -53.76 -24.11 -14.09
C THR A 143 -52.50 -24.46 -14.88
N ASP A 144 -52.65 -24.74 -16.18
CA ASP A 144 -51.54 -25.05 -17.08
C ASP A 144 -50.62 -23.82 -17.25
N MET A 145 -51.19 -22.64 -17.55
CA MET A 145 -50.42 -21.38 -17.62
C MET A 145 -49.78 -20.99 -16.29
N GLU A 146 -50.44 -21.21 -15.15
CA GLU A 146 -49.85 -20.97 -13.82
C GLU A 146 -48.70 -21.95 -13.52
N ALA A 147 -48.78 -23.21 -13.99
CA ALA A 147 -47.73 -24.20 -13.86
C ALA A 147 -46.53 -23.90 -14.78
N GLU A 148 -46.77 -23.57 -16.05
CA GLU A 148 -45.74 -23.13 -17.00
C GLU A 148 -45.03 -21.87 -16.49
N HIS A 149 -45.78 -20.86 -16.04
CA HIS A 149 -45.19 -19.63 -15.51
C HIS A 149 -44.36 -19.89 -14.24
N ARG A 150 -44.83 -20.75 -13.34
CA ARG A 150 -44.05 -21.18 -12.17
C ARG A 150 -42.76 -21.88 -12.59
N GLY A 151 -42.83 -22.82 -13.54
CA GLY A 151 -41.67 -23.51 -14.08
C GLY A 151 -40.64 -22.55 -14.69
N VAL A 152 -41.08 -21.58 -15.50
CA VAL A 152 -40.20 -20.55 -16.08
C VAL A 152 -39.58 -19.64 -15.02
N LEU A 153 -40.30 -19.30 -13.95
CA LEU A 153 -39.74 -18.55 -12.82
C LEU A 153 -38.75 -19.39 -12.00
N GLU A 154 -38.98 -20.68 -11.84
CA GLU A 154 -38.07 -21.60 -11.15
C GLU A 154 -36.78 -21.82 -11.95
N THR A 155 -36.86 -22.04 -13.27
CA THR A 155 -35.66 -22.15 -14.12
C THR A 155 -34.91 -20.84 -14.19
N ALA A 156 -35.58 -19.69 -14.37
CA ALA A 156 -34.93 -18.38 -14.39
C ALA A 156 -34.24 -18.03 -13.05
N ARG A 157 -34.82 -18.44 -11.91
CA ARG A 157 -34.18 -18.31 -10.59
C ARG A 157 -32.96 -19.22 -10.47
N ALA A 158 -33.07 -20.50 -10.84
CA ALA A 158 -31.95 -21.43 -10.79
C ALA A 158 -30.79 -21.00 -11.71
N GLU A 159 -31.08 -20.48 -12.90
CA GLU A 159 -30.09 -19.90 -13.81
C GLU A 159 -29.45 -18.63 -13.23
N ALA A 160 -30.23 -17.73 -12.63
CA ALA A 160 -29.71 -16.53 -11.98
C ALA A 160 -28.80 -16.87 -10.78
N ASP A 161 -29.23 -17.80 -9.92
CA ASP A 161 -28.42 -18.28 -8.79
C ASP A 161 -27.13 -18.95 -9.27
N ARG A 162 -27.18 -19.73 -10.37
CA ARG A 162 -25.99 -20.33 -11.00
C ARG A 162 -25.03 -19.25 -11.51
N ILE A 163 -25.51 -18.27 -12.26
CA ILE A 163 -24.69 -17.18 -12.82
C ILE A 163 -24.08 -16.34 -11.70
N VAL A 164 -24.84 -16.04 -10.64
CA VAL A 164 -24.34 -15.31 -9.45
C VAL A 164 -23.31 -16.14 -8.68
N GLY A 165 -23.50 -17.45 -8.55
CA GLY A 165 -22.52 -18.37 -7.98
C GLY A 165 -21.21 -18.39 -8.77
N GLU A 166 -21.29 -18.68 -10.07
CA GLU A 166 -20.15 -18.70 -11.00
C GLU A 166 -19.39 -17.36 -11.00
N SER A 167 -20.12 -16.24 -10.99
CA SER A 167 -19.53 -14.89 -10.94
C SER A 167 -18.82 -14.61 -9.60
N ARG A 168 -19.39 -15.06 -8.47
CA ARG A 168 -18.75 -14.91 -7.14
C ARG A 168 -17.50 -15.77 -7.01
N GLU A 169 -17.53 -17.00 -7.51
CA GLU A 169 -16.34 -17.85 -7.55
C GLU A 169 -15.24 -17.29 -8.44
N ALA A 170 -15.60 -16.74 -9.60
CA ALA A 170 -14.64 -16.09 -10.50
C ALA A 170 -14.03 -14.82 -9.86
N ALA A 171 -14.83 -14.00 -9.19
CA ALA A 171 -14.36 -12.85 -8.44
C ALA A 171 -13.41 -13.26 -7.30
N ALA A 172 -13.78 -14.24 -6.48
CA ALA A 172 -12.94 -14.73 -5.38
C ALA A 172 -11.60 -15.31 -5.88
N LYS A 173 -11.58 -16.02 -7.01
CA LYS A 173 -10.35 -16.50 -7.65
C LYS A 173 -9.47 -15.34 -8.12
N LEU A 174 -10.07 -14.31 -8.74
CA LEU A 174 -9.34 -13.13 -9.22
C LEU A 174 -8.78 -12.28 -8.06
N ASP A 175 -9.54 -12.15 -6.96
CA ASP A 175 -9.09 -11.45 -5.74
C ASP A 175 -7.91 -12.20 -5.10
N GLU A 176 -8.00 -13.53 -4.97
CA GLU A 176 -6.91 -14.38 -4.48
C GLU A 176 -5.66 -14.30 -5.37
N GLU A 177 -5.80 -14.43 -6.69
CA GLU A 177 -4.69 -14.22 -7.64
C GLU A 177 -4.08 -12.82 -7.52
N SER A 178 -4.90 -11.79 -7.27
CA SER A 178 -4.44 -10.40 -7.16
C SER A 178 -3.71 -10.16 -5.84
N LEU A 179 -4.17 -10.77 -4.74
CA LEU A 179 -3.47 -10.78 -3.46
C LEU A 179 -2.12 -11.48 -3.58
N GLN A 180 -2.08 -12.69 -4.17
CA GLN A 180 -0.85 -13.44 -4.41
C GLN A 180 0.15 -12.66 -5.28
N ARG A 181 -0.31 -12.02 -6.37
CA ARG A 181 0.54 -11.14 -7.19
C ARG A 181 1.07 -9.95 -6.38
N ARG A 182 0.25 -9.37 -5.49
CA ARG A 182 0.68 -8.25 -4.65
C ARG A 182 1.74 -8.70 -3.64
N THR A 183 1.54 -9.83 -2.96
CA THR A 183 2.53 -10.37 -2.01
C THR A 183 3.84 -10.74 -2.70
N THR A 184 3.82 -11.38 -3.88
CA THR A 184 5.06 -11.67 -4.62
C THR A 184 5.80 -10.40 -5.04
N VAL A 185 5.08 -9.34 -5.43
CA VAL A 185 5.69 -8.05 -5.79
C VAL A 185 6.24 -7.31 -4.55
N GLU A 186 5.55 -7.42 -3.42
CA GLU A 186 6.02 -6.91 -2.12
C GLU A 186 7.32 -7.63 -1.69
N GLU A 187 7.35 -8.97 -1.77
CA GLU A 187 8.52 -9.81 -1.48
C GLU A 187 9.71 -9.51 -2.43
N ASP A 188 9.49 -9.52 -3.74
CA ASP A 188 10.53 -9.19 -4.74
C ASP A 188 11.09 -7.78 -4.54
N PHE A 189 10.23 -6.80 -4.20
CA PHE A 189 10.64 -5.44 -3.91
C PHE A 189 11.46 -5.36 -2.61
N GLU A 190 11.06 -6.06 -1.55
CA GLU A 190 11.85 -6.12 -0.31
C GLU A 190 13.22 -6.76 -0.53
N ILE A 191 13.30 -7.85 -1.29
CA ILE A 191 14.56 -8.52 -1.67
C ILE A 191 15.44 -7.56 -2.48
N ALA A 192 14.90 -6.92 -3.52
CA ALA A 192 15.65 -5.98 -4.36
C ALA A 192 16.15 -4.75 -3.56
N MET A 193 15.31 -4.22 -2.66
CA MET A 193 15.69 -3.10 -1.79
C MET A 193 16.68 -3.52 -0.71
N ALA A 194 16.60 -4.74 -0.18
CA ALA A 194 17.61 -5.29 0.73
C ALA A 194 18.96 -5.46 0.02
N ALA A 195 18.98 -6.06 -1.18
CA ALA A 195 20.19 -6.20 -2.00
C ALA A 195 20.84 -4.84 -2.29
N ARG A 196 20.04 -3.85 -2.74
CA ARG A 196 20.52 -2.49 -3.00
C ARG A 196 21.03 -1.77 -1.74
N ARG A 197 20.43 -1.99 -0.57
CA ARG A 197 20.95 -1.48 0.71
C ARG A 197 22.30 -2.10 1.05
N VAL A 198 22.47 -3.41 0.89
CA VAL A 198 23.74 -4.11 1.14
C VAL A 198 24.83 -3.63 0.16
N GLU A 199 24.52 -3.49 -1.12
CA GLU A 199 25.44 -2.95 -2.12
C GLU A 199 25.84 -1.50 -1.80
N SER A 200 24.88 -0.64 -1.46
CA SER A 200 25.17 0.74 -1.06
C SER A 200 26.02 0.83 0.22
N MET A 201 25.77 -0.02 1.21
CA MET A 201 26.59 -0.11 2.42
C MET A 201 28.01 -0.60 2.11
N LYS A 202 28.14 -1.56 1.19
CA LYS A 202 29.45 -2.06 0.72
C LYS A 202 30.24 -0.95 0.01
N MET A 203 29.61 -0.21 -0.90
CA MET A 203 30.24 0.92 -1.60
C MET A 203 30.70 2.02 -0.62
N LEU A 204 29.87 2.36 0.39
CA LEU A 204 30.26 3.29 1.45
C LEU A 204 31.44 2.76 2.27
N ALA A 205 31.42 1.48 2.68
CA ALA A 205 32.52 0.88 3.42
C ALA A 205 33.83 0.80 2.61
N GLU A 206 33.76 0.55 1.30
CA GLU A 206 34.90 0.60 0.38
C GLU A 206 35.44 2.03 0.20
N GLN A 207 34.54 3.03 0.14
CA GLN A 207 34.91 4.45 0.09
C GLN A 207 35.55 4.93 1.40
N GLU A 208 35.02 4.53 2.55
CA GLU A 208 35.59 4.81 3.86
C GLU A 208 36.95 4.13 4.03
N ALA A 209 37.07 2.85 3.65
CA ALA A 209 38.32 2.11 3.74
C ALA A 209 39.42 2.68 2.83
N SER A 210 39.08 3.07 1.59
CA SER A 210 40.02 3.70 0.66
C SER A 210 40.43 5.11 1.13
N SER A 211 39.47 5.92 1.59
CA SER A 211 39.74 7.24 2.16
C SER A 211 40.63 7.17 3.41
N LYS A 212 40.39 6.19 4.28
CA LYS A 212 41.22 5.93 5.47
C LYS A 212 42.61 5.43 5.09
N ALA A 213 42.72 4.48 4.16
CA ALA A 213 44.01 4.00 3.67
C ALA A 213 44.84 5.12 3.01
N GLU A 214 44.17 6.06 2.32
CA GLU A 214 44.78 7.27 1.79
C GLU A 214 45.24 8.25 2.87
N ALA A 215 44.41 8.51 3.90
CA ALA A 215 44.81 9.33 5.03
C ALA A 215 46.00 8.72 5.77
N ASP A 216 45.97 7.40 6.04
CA ASP A 216 47.06 6.66 6.66
C ASP A 216 48.34 6.65 5.79
N ARG A 217 48.24 6.73 4.46
CA ARG A 217 49.39 6.93 3.55
C ARG A 217 49.96 8.33 3.71
N ARG A 218 49.13 9.38 3.55
CA ARG A 218 49.57 10.79 3.67
C ARG A 218 50.19 11.08 5.04
N VAL A 219 49.64 10.52 6.12
CA VAL A 219 50.21 10.65 7.47
C VAL A 219 51.57 9.94 7.58
N ARG A 220 51.74 8.76 6.97
CA ARG A 220 53.04 8.06 6.93
C ARG A 220 54.07 8.81 6.11
N GLU A 221 53.71 9.25 4.91
CA GLU A 221 54.57 10.05 4.02
C GLU A 221 55.01 11.35 4.72
N ALA A 222 54.08 12.11 5.30
CA ALA A 222 54.40 13.32 6.07
C ALA A 222 55.24 13.03 7.34
N ALA A 223 55.03 11.88 8.01
CA ALA A 223 55.84 11.49 9.16
C ALA A 223 57.27 11.08 8.76
N GLU A 224 57.43 10.41 7.61
CA GLU A 224 58.74 10.09 7.01
C GLU A 224 59.46 11.34 6.54
N GLU A 225 58.78 12.26 5.86
CA GLU A 225 59.35 13.55 5.45
C GLU A 225 59.75 14.39 6.66
N ALA A 226 58.88 14.51 7.67
CA ALA A 226 59.22 15.17 8.93
C ALA A 226 60.39 14.47 9.65
N ALA A 227 60.54 13.15 9.54
CA ALA A 227 61.71 12.43 10.06
C ALA A 227 62.98 12.73 9.25
N ARG A 228 62.89 12.80 7.91
CA ARG A 228 64.01 13.19 7.02
C ARG A 228 64.46 14.64 7.30
N VAL A 229 63.53 15.58 7.40
CA VAL A 229 63.82 16.99 7.73
C VAL A 229 64.42 17.09 9.13
N ARG A 230 63.87 16.41 10.15
CA ARG A 230 64.48 16.37 11.49
C ARG A 230 65.88 15.76 11.48
N ALA A 231 66.13 14.72 10.67
CA ALA A 231 67.46 14.11 10.53
C ALA A 231 68.45 15.04 9.81
N GLN A 232 68.02 15.75 8.76
CA GLN A 232 68.82 16.78 8.09
C GLN A 232 69.16 17.93 9.02
N VAL A 233 68.17 18.51 9.72
CA VAL A 233 68.39 19.57 10.71
C VAL A 233 69.31 19.09 11.83
N ALA A 234 69.15 17.86 12.34
CA ALA A 234 70.06 17.29 13.33
C ALA A 234 71.49 17.09 12.77
N GLN A 235 71.63 16.70 11.51
CA GLN A 235 72.92 16.56 10.83
C GLN A 235 73.59 17.92 10.63
N GLU A 236 72.88 18.92 10.09
CA GLU A 236 73.34 20.31 9.94
C GLU A 236 73.71 20.93 11.29
N GLN A 237 72.88 20.73 12.31
CA GLN A 237 73.15 21.21 13.67
C GLN A 237 74.33 20.47 14.30
N SER A 238 74.56 19.19 13.99
CA SER A 238 75.78 18.47 14.41
C SER A 238 77.03 18.96 13.69
N ALA A 239 76.93 19.28 12.39
CA ALA A 239 78.02 19.81 11.57
C ALA A 239 78.39 21.23 12.00
N SER A 240 77.39 22.11 12.15
CA SER A 240 77.54 23.47 12.68
C SER A 240 78.09 23.47 14.10
N ASN A 241 77.64 22.56 14.99
CA ASN A 241 78.25 22.40 16.31
C ASN A 241 79.71 21.90 16.23
N ALA A 242 80.03 20.99 15.30
CA ALA A 242 81.41 20.53 15.10
C ALA A 242 82.31 21.65 14.55
N GLU A 243 81.81 22.46 13.62
CA GLU A 243 82.50 23.65 13.10
C GLU A 243 82.69 24.72 14.18
N ALA A 244 81.65 25.02 14.96
CA ALA A 244 81.73 25.92 16.12
C ALA A 244 82.75 25.40 17.15
N GLN A 245 82.76 24.09 17.43
CA GLN A 245 83.79 23.48 18.29
C GLN A 245 85.19 23.56 17.68
N ARG A 246 85.34 23.42 16.36
CA ARG A 246 86.63 23.59 15.67
C ARG A 246 87.12 25.05 15.74
N LEU A 247 86.26 26.02 15.46
CA LEU A 247 86.57 27.45 15.57
C LEU A 247 86.91 27.84 17.02
N VAL A 248 86.17 27.32 18.01
CA VAL A 248 86.50 27.52 19.43
C VAL A 248 87.85 26.89 19.77
N ARG A 249 88.15 25.67 19.33
CA ARG A 249 89.46 25.04 19.54
C ARG A 249 90.58 25.84 18.89
N GLU A 250 90.43 26.22 17.62
CA GLU A 250 91.40 27.01 16.87
C GLU A 250 91.65 28.37 17.53
N ALA A 251 90.60 29.09 17.92
CA ALA A 251 90.73 30.35 18.67
C ALA A 251 91.37 30.14 20.05
N THR A 252 91.11 29.02 20.73
CA THR A 252 91.73 28.68 22.02
C THR A 252 93.21 28.32 21.84
N GLU A 253 93.58 27.59 20.79
CA GLU A 253 94.95 27.26 20.42
C GLU A 253 95.73 28.49 19.95
N GLU A 254 95.09 29.42 19.24
CA GLU A 254 95.68 30.70 18.83
C GLU A 254 95.85 31.65 20.02
N ALA A 255 94.89 31.72 20.94
CA ALA A 255 95.02 32.44 22.20
C ALA A 255 96.11 31.85 23.09
N ASN A 256 96.22 30.52 23.16
CA ASN A 256 97.30 29.82 23.88
C ASN A 256 98.67 30.05 23.21
N ARG A 257 98.75 30.09 21.88
CA ARG A 257 99.97 30.47 21.14
C ARG A 257 100.38 31.91 21.48
N ARG A 258 99.51 32.90 21.28
CA ARG A 258 99.76 34.30 21.68
C ARG A 258 100.21 34.44 23.14
N ARG A 259 99.60 33.67 24.05
CA ARG A 259 99.99 33.64 25.46
C ARG A 259 101.37 33.02 25.67
N HIS A 260 101.71 31.95 24.96
CA HIS A 260 103.03 31.31 25.02
C HIS A 260 104.13 32.20 24.44
N ASP A 261 103.87 32.86 23.30
CA ASP A 261 104.78 33.80 22.66
C ASP A 261 105.03 35.00 23.59
N SER A 262 103.97 35.59 24.15
CA SER A 262 104.07 36.70 25.11
C SER A 262 104.82 36.32 26.40
N ILE A 263 104.61 35.10 26.92
CA ILE A 263 105.38 34.58 28.07
C ILE A 263 106.85 34.36 27.68
N SER A 264 107.13 33.91 26.46
CA SER A 264 108.49 33.68 25.97
C SER A 264 109.24 35.00 25.78
N GLU A 265 108.60 36.02 25.21
CA GLU A 265 109.16 37.38 25.11
C GLU A 265 109.38 38.02 26.49
N ALA A 266 108.45 37.83 27.43
CA ALA A 266 108.60 38.31 28.81
C ALA A 266 109.79 37.64 29.51
N ASN A 267 109.94 36.32 29.36
CA ASN A 267 111.08 35.57 29.90
C ASN A 267 112.40 35.98 29.24
N ALA A 268 112.42 36.24 27.94
CA ALA A 268 113.60 36.74 27.23
C ALA A 268 114.06 38.10 27.77
N ARG A 269 113.13 39.06 27.98
CA ARG A 269 113.45 40.36 28.60
C ARG A 269 113.95 40.21 30.04
N VAL A 270 113.41 39.27 30.81
CA VAL A 270 113.88 38.99 32.18
C VAL A 270 115.30 38.40 32.16
N GLN A 271 115.62 37.50 31.22
CA GLN A 271 116.99 37.00 31.06
C GLN A 271 117.95 38.11 30.64
N GLU A 272 117.60 38.93 29.64
CA GLU A 272 118.42 40.05 29.17
C GLU A 272 118.73 41.06 30.31
N ALA A 273 117.72 41.43 31.11
CA ALA A 273 117.90 42.26 32.29
C ALA A 273 118.78 41.60 33.38
N THR A 274 118.69 40.27 33.53
CA THR A 274 119.51 39.50 34.48
C THR A 274 120.97 39.43 34.02
N ASP A 275 121.21 39.24 32.73
CA ASP A 275 122.56 39.22 32.14
C ASP A 275 123.22 40.60 32.18
N GLU A 276 122.46 41.68 31.96
CA GLU A 276 122.96 43.04 32.21
C GLU A 276 123.30 43.28 33.69
N ALA A 277 122.46 42.82 34.63
CA ALA A 277 122.74 42.94 36.06
C ALA A 277 124.03 42.19 36.44
N ASN A 278 124.19 40.95 35.95
CA ASN A 278 125.40 40.16 36.11
C ASN A 278 126.65 40.84 35.50
N ARG A 279 126.51 41.51 34.35
CA ARG A 279 127.60 42.27 33.72
C ARG A 279 128.04 43.45 34.60
N ARG A 280 127.10 44.26 35.09
CA ARG A 280 127.38 45.40 35.99
C ARG A 280 128.06 44.96 37.30
N VAL A 281 127.66 43.80 37.87
CA VAL A 281 128.31 43.23 39.06
C VAL A 281 129.76 42.81 38.78
N ARG A 282 130.05 42.19 37.63
CA ARG A 282 131.42 41.83 37.24
C ARG A 282 132.31 43.06 37.07
N GLU A 283 131.84 44.07 36.34
CA GLU A 283 132.56 45.33 36.11
C GLU A 283 132.90 46.04 37.43
N ALA A 284 131.93 46.15 38.36
CA ALA A 284 132.17 46.71 39.69
C ALA A 284 133.17 45.91 40.54
N THR A 285 133.16 44.57 40.42
CA THR A 285 134.09 43.68 41.13
C THR A 285 135.53 43.84 40.61
N GLU A 286 135.70 44.03 39.29
CA GLU A 286 137.01 44.33 38.70
C GLU A 286 137.56 45.69 39.14
N GLU A 287 136.72 46.73 39.20
CA GLU A 287 137.15 48.03 39.73
C GLU A 287 137.59 47.97 41.21
N ALA A 288 136.85 47.22 42.04
CA ALA A 288 137.21 47.02 43.44
C ALA A 288 138.60 46.36 43.57
N ASN A 289 138.87 45.30 42.80
CA ASN A 289 140.15 44.61 42.79
C ASN A 289 141.31 45.51 42.32
N ARG A 290 141.09 46.40 41.33
CA ARG A 290 142.09 47.39 40.90
C ARG A 290 142.44 48.36 42.03
N ARG A 291 141.46 48.85 42.79
CA ARG A 291 141.69 49.76 43.93
C ARG A 291 142.45 49.08 45.08
N VAL A 292 142.11 47.84 45.42
CA VAL A 292 142.82 47.06 46.45
C VAL A 292 144.29 46.83 46.08
N THR A 293 144.56 46.49 44.82
CA THR A 293 145.94 46.24 44.34
C THR A 293 146.81 47.50 44.43
N GLN A 294 146.26 48.68 44.07
CA GLN A 294 146.97 49.96 44.20
C GLN A 294 147.23 50.36 45.66
N ALA A 295 146.33 50.00 46.59
CA ALA A 295 146.52 50.26 48.02
C ALA A 295 147.66 49.40 48.61
N ALA A 296 147.73 48.11 48.23
CA ALA A 296 148.79 47.21 48.67
C ALA A 296 150.20 47.70 48.26
N GLN A 297 150.36 48.15 47.00
CA GLN A 297 151.62 48.69 46.49
C GLN A 297 152.12 49.93 47.27
N LYS A 298 151.19 50.81 47.70
CA LYS A 298 151.53 51.99 48.52
C LYS A 298 151.98 51.61 49.93
N VAL A 299 151.42 50.54 50.52
CA VAL A 299 151.79 50.05 51.85
C VAL A 299 153.21 49.45 51.87
N ASP A 300 153.60 48.71 50.84
CA ASP A 300 154.94 48.12 50.79
C ASP A 300 156.06 49.14 50.51
N ALA A 301 155.77 50.19 49.73
CA ALA A 301 156.69 51.33 49.57
C ALA A 301 157.03 52.01 50.91
N LEU A 302 156.02 52.17 51.80
CA LEU A 302 156.22 52.75 53.14
C LEU A 302 157.03 51.85 54.07
N LYS A 303 156.87 50.52 53.99
CA LYS A 303 157.69 49.56 54.77
C LYS A 303 159.18 49.64 54.40
N GLN A 304 159.50 49.81 53.12
CA GLN A 304 160.89 49.92 52.66
C GLN A 304 161.57 51.21 53.12
N LEU A 305 160.84 52.33 53.18
CA LEU A 305 161.37 53.61 53.66
C LEU A 305 161.73 53.54 55.16
N ARG A 306 160.83 52.95 55.97
CA ARG A 306 161.01 52.77 57.42
C ARG A 306 162.28 51.99 57.75
N ASN A 307 162.54 50.89 57.04
CA ASN A 307 163.67 50.00 57.34
C ASN A 307 165.04 50.67 57.06
N ARG A 308 165.12 51.65 56.13
CA ARG A 308 166.34 52.44 55.89
C ARG A 308 166.70 53.36 57.07
N LEU A 309 165.72 54.09 57.61
CA LEU A 309 165.98 55.00 58.76
C LEU A 309 166.47 54.22 60.00
N SER A 310 165.90 53.05 60.27
CA SER A 310 166.30 52.23 61.43
C SER A 310 167.75 51.76 61.41
N GLN A 311 168.35 51.59 60.22
CA GLN A 311 169.74 51.17 60.08
C GLN A 311 170.73 52.34 60.27
N GLN A 312 170.35 53.57 59.94
CA GLN A 312 171.22 54.74 60.11
C GLN A 312 171.37 55.19 61.57
N LEU A 313 170.42 54.84 62.46
CA LEU A 313 170.45 55.24 63.87
C LEU A 313 171.19 54.25 64.80
N HIS A 314 171.49 53.03 64.37
CA HIS A 314 172.26 52.07 65.17
C HIS A 314 173.79 52.22 65.03
N GLY A 315 174.28 52.82 63.94
CA GLY A 315 175.72 52.93 63.68
C GLY A 315 176.45 53.99 64.51
N VAL A 316 175.76 55.06 64.94
CA VAL A 316 176.38 56.18 65.67
C VAL A 316 176.30 56.01 67.20
N ARG A 317 175.50 55.05 67.70
CA ARG A 317 175.24 54.85 69.14
C ARG A 317 176.23 53.91 69.85
N ALA A 318 177.24 53.41 69.15
CA ALA A 318 178.27 52.51 69.70
C ALA A 318 179.56 53.23 70.15
N ALA A 319 179.65 54.55 70.00
CA ALA A 319 180.78 55.35 70.45
C ALA A 319 180.30 56.46 71.40
N LEU A 320 180.88 56.47 72.61
CA LEU A 320 180.73 57.39 73.75
C LEU A 320 179.74 56.98 74.87
N HIS A 321 180.30 57.05 76.10
CA HIS A 321 179.76 56.76 77.43
C HIS A 321 179.37 55.30 77.74
N GLU A 322 180.00 54.53 78.64
CA GLU A 322 181.11 54.74 79.60
C GLU A 322 181.00 55.88 80.64
N VAL A 323 181.17 55.55 81.94
CA VAL A 323 181.21 56.48 83.10
C VAL A 323 179.86 57.06 83.60
N THR A 324 179.22 56.32 84.53
CA THR A 324 178.88 56.67 85.94
C THR A 324 178.72 58.16 86.39
N PRO A 325 177.98 58.46 87.49
CA PRO A 325 176.57 58.18 87.89
C PRO A 325 175.84 59.47 88.43
N LEU A 326 174.69 59.34 89.15
CA LEU A 326 174.23 60.11 90.36
C LEU A 326 172.71 60.49 90.42
N LEU A 327 172.05 60.03 91.51
CA LEU A 327 170.97 60.65 92.33
C LEU A 327 169.52 60.88 91.80
N ASP A 328 168.55 60.16 92.42
CA ASP A 328 167.48 60.62 93.36
C ASP A 328 166.84 62.04 93.27
N PRO A 329 165.62 62.29 93.84
CA PRO A 329 164.38 61.47 93.87
C PRO A 329 163.02 62.28 93.81
N LEU A 330 161.86 61.59 93.71
CA LEU A 330 160.47 62.10 93.97
C LEU A 330 159.93 63.22 93.02
N GLU A 331 158.70 63.81 93.07
CA GLU A 331 157.46 63.67 93.89
C GLU A 331 156.16 64.11 93.12
N GLU A 332 154.96 63.88 93.70
CA GLU A 332 153.62 64.53 93.61
C GLU A 332 152.84 64.99 92.33
N GLU A 333 151.52 64.71 92.41
CA GLU A 333 150.25 65.36 91.96
C GLU A 333 150.02 65.98 90.56
N ARG A 334 148.88 65.77 89.82
CA ARG A 334 147.40 65.83 90.07
C ARG A 334 146.80 67.28 89.95
N PRO A 335 145.49 67.45 89.65
CA PRO A 335 144.85 67.46 88.33
C PRO A 335 144.36 68.91 87.99
N PRO A 336 143.07 69.34 87.83
CA PRO A 336 141.71 68.74 87.65
C PRO A 336 141.24 68.76 86.17
N ALA A 337 140.20 68.07 85.66
CA ALA A 337 138.92 67.49 86.14
C ALA A 337 137.65 68.32 85.78
N ALA A 338 136.49 67.64 85.76
CA ALA A 338 135.14 68.04 85.27
C ALA A 338 134.99 68.11 83.73
N GLN A 339 134.03 67.45 83.03
CA GLN A 339 132.61 67.10 83.26
C GLN A 339 131.64 68.30 83.37
N PRO A 340 130.32 68.19 83.06
CA PRO A 340 129.54 67.08 82.48
C PRO A 340 128.65 67.49 81.26
N GLN A 341 127.77 66.60 80.81
CA GLN A 341 126.65 66.91 79.88
C GLN A 341 125.64 67.90 80.51
N PRO A 342 124.94 68.69 79.68
CA PRO A 342 123.47 68.57 79.69
C PRO A 342 122.82 68.71 78.30
N GLY A 343 121.56 68.27 78.19
CA GLY A 343 120.64 68.78 77.17
C GLY A 343 119.70 69.82 77.78
N ALA A 344 119.61 71.00 77.18
CA ALA A 344 118.58 72.01 77.42
C ALA A 344 118.59 73.05 76.28
N GLY A 345 117.42 73.55 75.89
CA GLY A 345 117.28 74.43 74.73
C GLY A 345 117.18 75.93 75.05
N VAL A 346 117.61 76.73 74.07
CA VAL A 346 117.37 78.16 73.85
C VAL A 346 116.74 78.19 72.44
N GLN A 347 115.43 78.39 72.18
CA GLN A 347 114.40 79.29 72.76
C GLN A 347 114.85 80.77 72.68
N THR A 348 114.09 81.76 72.19
CA THR A 348 112.64 81.94 72.04
C THR A 348 112.34 82.89 70.86
N GLY A 349 111.17 82.73 70.20
CA GLY A 349 110.71 83.70 69.18
C GLY A 349 109.50 83.23 68.35
N GLY A 350 108.37 82.92 69.00
CA GLY A 350 107.07 82.68 68.33
C GLY A 350 106.34 83.99 67.98
N PRO A 351 105.02 84.00 67.67
CA PRO A 351 104.00 82.92 67.72
C PRO A 351 103.44 82.58 66.31
N GLY A 352 102.41 81.74 66.08
CA GLY A 352 101.54 80.90 66.93
C GLY A 352 100.48 80.15 66.11
N ALA A 353 99.80 79.16 66.72
CA ALA A 353 98.63 78.43 66.19
C ALA A 353 97.30 79.05 66.73
N PRO A 354 96.07 78.45 66.78
CA PRO A 354 95.64 77.03 66.58
C PRO A 354 94.26 76.77 65.88
N GLY A 355 93.83 75.49 65.80
CA GLY A 355 92.43 75.02 65.53
C GLY A 355 92.34 73.92 64.45
N GLN A 356 92.01 72.63 64.70
CA GLN A 356 90.72 71.98 65.08
C GLN A 356 89.69 71.90 63.91
N ASN A 357 88.92 70.81 63.66
CA ASN A 357 88.73 69.52 64.34
C ASN A 357 88.15 68.36 63.46
N ALA A 358 87.96 67.18 64.08
CA ALA A 358 87.31 65.89 63.71
C ALA A 358 86.05 65.89 62.76
N ASN A 359 85.49 64.77 62.25
CA ASN A 359 85.29 63.36 62.70
C ASN A 359 85.04 62.47 61.44
N ALA A 360 85.49 61.21 61.23
CA ALA A 360 85.34 59.91 61.93
C ALA A 360 84.04 59.11 61.64
N GLN A 361 84.21 57.80 61.33
CA GLN A 361 83.21 56.69 61.25
C GLN A 361 82.21 56.72 60.06
N GLY A 362 81.74 55.61 59.47
CA GLY A 362 82.12 54.19 59.61
C GLY A 362 81.13 53.21 58.90
N ALA A 363 81.65 52.11 58.33
CA ALA A 363 81.00 50.82 58.02
C ALA A 363 79.81 50.66 57.01
N THR A 364 80.04 49.76 56.03
CA THR A 364 79.17 48.66 55.52
C THR A 364 77.98 48.84 54.53
N VAL A 365 78.10 48.11 53.39
CA VAL A 365 77.14 47.11 52.81
C VAL A 365 76.14 47.48 51.67
N GLN A 366 76.40 46.85 50.50
CA GLN A 366 75.51 46.19 49.50
C GLN A 366 74.55 46.91 48.51
N ILE A 367 74.59 46.36 47.26
CA ILE A 367 73.48 45.96 46.35
C ILE A 367 72.84 46.99 45.36
N ALA A 368 73.27 46.83 44.09
CA ALA A 368 72.47 46.54 42.87
C ALA A 368 71.72 47.60 42.00
N THR A 369 71.72 47.26 40.70
CA THR A 369 70.72 47.49 39.62
C THR A 369 70.48 48.88 39.00
N GLY A 370 70.50 48.90 37.65
CA GLY A 370 69.44 49.56 36.87
C GLY A 370 69.84 50.31 35.58
N GLN A 371 69.47 49.74 34.40
CA GLN A 371 69.01 50.41 33.14
C GLN A 371 69.95 51.42 32.44
N GLY A 372 69.93 51.68 31.12
CA GLY A 372 69.20 51.17 29.94
C GLY A 372 69.73 51.88 28.65
N PRO A 373 69.36 51.49 27.41
CA PRO A 373 70.04 51.94 26.17
C PRO A 373 69.23 52.82 25.19
N THR A 374 69.94 53.43 24.22
CA THR A 374 69.47 54.08 22.97
C THR A 374 70.44 53.69 21.82
N GLY A 375 70.11 53.63 20.52
CA GLY A 375 68.84 53.74 19.80
C GLY A 375 68.96 54.52 18.47
N GLN A 376 68.99 53.86 17.28
CA GLN A 376 68.63 54.30 15.90
C GLN A 376 69.26 53.41 14.81
N GLY A 377 68.62 53.19 13.62
CA GLY A 377 69.34 52.60 12.47
C GLY A 377 68.68 51.83 11.29
N ALA A 378 67.42 52.08 10.89
CA ALA A 378 66.83 51.88 9.53
C ALA A 378 66.87 50.52 8.71
N ASN A 379 65.67 50.14 8.25
CA ASN A 379 65.24 49.59 6.92
C ASN A 379 65.65 48.19 6.35
N VAL A 380 64.60 47.41 6.04
CA VAL A 380 64.47 46.41 4.93
C VAL A 380 63.00 46.44 4.42
N PRO A 381 62.68 46.25 3.11
CA PRO A 381 61.32 46.42 2.55
C PRO A 381 60.56 45.11 2.21
N ALA A 382 59.25 45.21 1.96
CA ALA A 382 58.45 44.28 1.14
C ALA A 382 57.12 44.93 0.71
N ASP A 383 56.53 44.48 -0.41
CA ASP A 383 55.35 45.07 -1.06
C ASP A 383 54.44 43.98 -1.69
N GLN A 384 53.18 44.33 -1.97
CA GLN A 384 52.18 43.65 -2.85
C GLN A 384 51.48 42.30 -2.48
N ASP A 385 50.19 42.45 -2.11
CA ASP A 385 48.98 42.09 -2.90
C ASP A 385 48.29 40.68 -2.83
N ALA A 386 47.00 40.68 -3.24
CA ALA A 386 45.99 39.63 -3.43
C ALA A 386 45.10 39.22 -2.23
N GLY A 387 43.76 39.37 -2.36
CA GLY A 387 42.81 39.05 -1.27
C GLY A 387 41.29 39.21 -1.45
N ASP A 388 40.76 39.13 -2.69
CA ASP A 388 39.37 38.76 -3.04
C ASP A 388 38.14 39.71 -2.89
N GLN A 389 37.10 39.39 -3.68
CA GLN A 389 35.91 40.19 -4.05
C GLN A 389 34.67 39.26 -4.28
N VAL A 390 33.45 39.64 -4.68
CA VAL A 390 32.76 40.91 -5.02
C VAL A 390 31.30 40.86 -4.48
N VAL A 391 30.47 41.87 -4.80
CA VAL A 391 28.99 41.86 -4.66
C VAL A 391 28.32 42.12 -6.02
N ALA A 392 27.05 41.70 -6.18
CA ALA A 392 26.14 41.92 -7.33
C ALA A 392 26.43 41.09 -8.62
N GLY A 393 25.47 40.84 -9.52
CA GLY A 393 24.02 41.09 -9.51
C GLY A 393 23.38 41.00 -10.92
N GLN A 394 22.09 40.64 -10.99
CA GLN A 394 21.11 40.89 -12.09
C GLN A 394 21.46 40.62 -13.58
N GLY A 395 20.56 39.91 -14.28
CA GLY A 395 20.21 40.23 -15.68
C GLY A 395 20.13 39.06 -16.68
N PRO A 396 19.29 39.12 -17.74
CA PRO A 396 18.78 37.90 -18.42
C PRO A 396 18.96 37.85 -19.96
N ASP A 397 18.30 36.86 -20.56
CA ASP A 397 17.82 36.73 -21.96
C ASP A 397 18.65 36.02 -23.05
N ALA A 398 18.12 34.83 -23.41
CA ALA A 398 17.61 34.42 -24.73
C ALA A 398 18.50 34.15 -25.98
N GLN A 399 18.14 33.05 -26.68
CA GLN A 399 18.39 32.70 -28.09
C GLN A 399 19.84 32.39 -28.51
N GLY A 400 20.15 31.40 -29.36
CA GLY A 400 19.36 30.34 -30.02
C GLY A 400 20.14 29.77 -31.21
N ASP A 401 19.90 28.52 -31.66
CA ASP A 401 20.31 28.07 -33.02
C ASP A 401 19.69 26.73 -33.49
N THR A 402 19.35 26.67 -34.79
CA THR A 402 18.91 25.53 -35.65
C THR A 402 19.12 25.96 -37.12
N PRO A 403 19.17 25.11 -38.18
CA PRO A 403 18.57 23.77 -38.39
C PRO A 403 19.64 22.72 -38.84
N ALA A 404 19.45 21.62 -39.59
CA ALA A 404 18.35 20.98 -40.35
C ALA A 404 18.63 19.45 -40.45
N GLY A 405 17.80 18.55 -40.99
CA GLY A 405 16.41 18.59 -41.48
C GLY A 405 16.10 17.31 -42.29
N GLY A 406 14.84 16.87 -42.38
CA GLY A 406 14.44 15.69 -43.18
C GLY A 406 13.23 14.92 -42.59
N PRO A 407 12.15 14.60 -43.35
CA PRO A 407 10.85 14.32 -42.73
C PRO A 407 10.23 12.95 -43.03
N GLU A 408 9.23 12.54 -42.23
CA GLU A 408 7.90 12.09 -42.71
C GLU A 408 6.85 12.12 -41.57
N SER A 409 5.56 12.06 -41.92
CA SER A 409 4.40 12.55 -41.13
C SER A 409 3.29 11.47 -41.01
N PRO A 410 2.06 11.74 -40.53
CA PRO A 410 1.62 12.40 -39.27
C PRO A 410 0.52 11.60 -38.50
N ALA A 411 0.23 11.94 -37.25
CA ALA A 411 -1.14 11.89 -36.67
C ALA A 411 -1.26 12.71 -35.36
N THR A 412 -2.41 13.36 -35.16
CA THR A 412 -2.67 14.40 -34.14
C THR A 412 -3.60 13.98 -32.99
N ARG A 413 -3.37 14.57 -31.79
CA ARG A 413 -4.33 15.08 -30.74
C ARG A 413 -5.54 14.21 -30.33
N GLY A 414 -5.97 14.13 -29.06
CA GLY A 414 -5.45 14.66 -27.80
C GLY A 414 -6.53 15.13 -26.80
N ARG A 415 -6.52 14.55 -25.57
CA ARG A 415 -7.05 15.08 -24.26
C ARG A 415 -8.57 15.41 -24.12
N PRO A 416 -9.11 15.58 -22.88
CA PRO A 416 -8.76 15.03 -21.55
C PRO A 416 -9.98 14.45 -20.77
N ALA A 417 -9.76 14.07 -19.50
CA ALA A 417 -10.76 13.52 -18.55
C ALA A 417 -11.57 14.58 -17.77
N THR A 418 -12.62 14.12 -17.06
CA THR A 418 -13.48 14.92 -16.16
C THR A 418 -13.67 14.20 -14.80
N PRO A 419 -13.60 14.88 -13.65
CA PRO A 419 -13.76 14.26 -12.32
C PRO A 419 -15.06 14.63 -11.59
N GLY A 420 -15.47 13.78 -10.63
CA GLY A 420 -16.11 14.21 -9.37
C GLY A 420 -17.65 14.22 -9.29
N ARG A 421 -18.22 13.37 -8.42
CA ARG A 421 -19.56 13.54 -7.84
C ARG A 421 -19.63 12.84 -6.46
N PRO A 422 -20.01 13.53 -5.36
CA PRO A 422 -20.01 12.94 -4.02
C PRO A 422 -21.35 12.28 -3.63
N VAL A 423 -21.27 11.46 -2.57
CA VAL A 423 -22.35 10.65 -1.97
C VAL A 423 -23.17 11.47 -0.95
N GLN A 424 -24.47 11.18 -0.82
CA GLN A 424 -25.22 11.46 0.42
C GLN A 424 -26.36 10.45 0.66
N GLN A 425 -26.50 10.02 1.92
CA GLN A 425 -27.46 9.09 2.51
C GLN A 425 -27.37 9.30 4.05
N PRO A 426 -28.27 8.75 4.89
CA PRO A 426 -29.73 8.89 4.93
C PRO A 426 -30.24 9.34 6.33
N GLN A 427 -31.54 9.61 6.47
CA GLN A 427 -32.37 9.59 7.71
C GLN A 427 -33.79 10.09 7.35
N GLY A 428 -34.91 9.70 7.96
CA GLY A 428 -35.17 8.69 8.99
C GLY A 428 -36.50 8.94 9.74
N ALA A 429 -37.31 7.90 9.92
CA ALA A 429 -38.46 7.77 10.86
C ALA A 429 -39.76 8.62 10.68
N GLY A 430 -40.92 7.97 10.91
CA GLY A 430 -42.06 8.59 11.60
C GLY A 430 -43.45 8.45 10.95
N PRO A 431 -44.46 7.81 11.59
CA PRO A 431 -45.75 7.49 10.97
C PRO A 431 -47.00 8.16 11.62
N ALA A 432 -48.15 8.23 10.90
CA ALA A 432 -49.51 7.93 11.41
C ALA A 432 -50.65 8.24 10.40
N GLN A 433 -51.77 7.54 10.58
CA GLN A 433 -53.02 7.44 9.79
C GLN A 433 -54.08 8.56 10.13
N PRO A 434 -55.42 8.40 9.92
CA PRO A 434 -56.17 8.48 8.64
C PRO A 434 -57.45 9.38 8.69
N ALA A 435 -58.05 9.71 7.53
CA ALA A 435 -59.46 10.15 7.39
C ALA A 435 -59.94 9.89 5.94
N GLN A 436 -60.92 9.03 5.66
CA GLN A 436 -62.38 9.16 5.79
C GLN A 436 -63.06 10.16 4.80
N HIS A 437 -63.92 9.58 3.96
CA HIS A 437 -64.92 10.18 3.04
C HIS A 437 -66.06 10.93 3.82
N PRO A 438 -67.11 11.56 3.21
CA PRO A 438 -67.54 11.53 1.80
C PRO A 438 -68.05 12.86 1.18
N ALA A 439 -68.33 12.85 -0.13
CA ALA A 439 -69.50 13.53 -0.73
C ALA A 439 -69.75 13.00 -2.16
N ALA A 440 -71.00 12.68 -2.49
CA ALA A 440 -71.41 12.24 -3.82
C ALA A 440 -71.99 13.40 -4.65
N LYS A 441 -71.92 13.27 -5.99
CA LYS A 441 -72.97 13.78 -6.87
C LYS A 441 -73.03 12.99 -8.18
N GLN A 442 -74.14 12.27 -8.36
CA GLN A 442 -74.58 11.78 -9.65
C GLN A 442 -75.21 12.94 -10.43
N THR A 443 -74.99 12.99 -11.75
CA THR A 443 -76.02 13.40 -12.72
C THR A 443 -75.89 12.55 -13.97
N ASP A 444 -77.03 12.07 -14.44
CA ASP A 444 -77.20 11.21 -15.60
C ASP A 444 -76.88 11.91 -16.94
N GLY A 445 -76.63 11.15 -18.01
CA GLY A 445 -76.14 11.72 -19.27
C GLY A 445 -76.06 10.75 -20.46
N THR A 446 -77.19 10.22 -20.88
CA THR A 446 -77.35 9.20 -21.93
C THR A 446 -76.74 9.55 -23.30
N ARG A 447 -75.89 8.66 -23.85
CA ARG A 447 -75.89 8.36 -25.30
C ARG A 447 -75.30 6.99 -25.64
N GLN A 448 -76.00 6.25 -26.50
CA GLN A 448 -75.61 4.94 -27.04
C GLN A 448 -75.17 5.07 -28.53
N PRO A 449 -74.73 4.01 -29.22
CA PRO A 449 -73.45 4.01 -29.91
C PRO A 449 -73.55 4.17 -31.44
N ASP A 450 -72.43 4.55 -32.06
CA ASP A 450 -72.25 4.45 -33.51
C ASP A 450 -70.91 3.79 -33.89
N GLY A 451 -70.96 2.98 -34.94
CA GLY A 451 -69.93 2.00 -35.25
C GLY A 451 -68.81 2.42 -36.21
N ALA A 452 -67.94 1.44 -36.39
CA ALA A 452 -67.25 1.08 -37.63
C ALA A 452 -65.91 1.74 -38.01
N LYS A 453 -64.86 0.93 -37.79
CA LYS A 453 -63.68 0.65 -38.64
C LYS A 453 -62.41 1.54 -38.52
N PRO A 454 -61.21 0.92 -38.47
CA PRO A 454 -59.93 1.61 -38.51
C PRO A 454 -59.42 1.82 -39.95
N GLY A 455 -58.75 2.95 -40.19
CA GLY A 455 -57.98 3.21 -41.41
C GLY A 455 -56.52 2.74 -41.28
N PRO A 456 -55.88 2.23 -42.36
CA PRO A 456 -54.51 1.73 -42.33
C PRO A 456 -53.49 2.73 -42.89
N ASP A 457 -52.29 2.78 -42.30
CA ASP A 457 -51.08 3.30 -42.94
C ASP A 457 -49.88 2.41 -42.60
N GLY A 458 -49.07 2.09 -43.61
CA GLY A 458 -47.86 1.24 -43.49
C GLY A 458 -46.57 2.06 -43.51
N PRO A 459 -45.45 1.54 -44.07
CA PRO A 459 -45.19 0.18 -44.55
C PRO A 459 -43.95 -0.49 -43.89
N THR A 460 -44.03 -1.80 -43.67
CA THR A 460 -42.91 -2.60 -43.15
C THR A 460 -41.81 -2.80 -44.20
N GLN A 461 -40.63 -2.19 -44.02
CA GLN A 461 -39.48 -2.50 -44.88
C GLN A 461 -38.88 -3.87 -44.53
N LYS A 462 -38.73 -4.72 -45.55
CA LYS A 462 -38.12 -6.05 -45.46
C LYS A 462 -36.60 -5.93 -45.35
N ILE A 463 -36.02 -6.28 -44.20
CA ILE A 463 -34.58 -6.57 -44.09
C ILE A 463 -34.41 -8.09 -44.20
N ALA A 464 -33.81 -8.54 -45.30
CA ALA A 464 -33.51 -9.95 -45.53
C ALA A 464 -32.35 -10.41 -44.61
N ARG A 465 -32.54 -11.55 -43.92
CA ARG A 465 -31.44 -12.27 -43.26
C ARG A 465 -30.86 -13.31 -44.24
N PRO A 466 -29.52 -13.40 -44.42
CA PRO A 466 -28.92 -14.49 -45.16
C PRO A 466 -28.99 -15.80 -44.36
N ASN A 467 -29.38 -16.89 -45.01
CA ASN A 467 -29.50 -18.21 -44.39
C ASN A 467 -28.24 -19.06 -44.73
N PRO A 468 -27.64 -19.80 -43.79
CA PRO A 468 -26.37 -20.49 -44.04
C PRO A 468 -26.49 -21.95 -44.50
N SER A 469 -25.46 -22.38 -45.22
CA SER A 469 -24.95 -23.76 -45.39
C SER A 469 -25.51 -24.69 -46.50
N LYS A 470 -24.57 -25.51 -47.01
CA LYS A 470 -24.71 -26.73 -47.85
C LYS A 470 -25.12 -26.50 -49.33
N ALA A 471 -24.55 -27.18 -50.33
CA ALA A 471 -23.46 -28.17 -50.35
C ALA A 471 -22.66 -28.08 -51.66
N ARG A 472 -21.39 -28.52 -51.64
CA ARG A 472 -20.49 -28.53 -52.82
C ARG A 472 -20.21 -29.96 -53.27
N SER A 473 -20.94 -30.43 -54.28
CA SER A 473 -20.75 -31.68 -55.04
C SER A 473 -21.68 -31.61 -56.26
N GLY A 474 -21.33 -31.99 -57.49
CA GLY A 474 -20.08 -32.52 -58.03
C GLY A 474 -20.35 -33.34 -59.29
N LYS A 475 -19.69 -33.03 -60.43
CA LYS A 475 -19.90 -33.62 -61.77
C LYS A 475 -21.29 -33.28 -62.38
N ARG A 476 -21.49 -33.28 -63.70
CA ARG A 476 -20.64 -33.68 -64.83
C ARG A 476 -20.41 -32.53 -65.81
#